data_AF-A0A6J8AHP3-F1
#
_entry.id   AF-A0A6J8AHP3-F1
#
_cell.length_a   1.000
_cell.length_b   1.000
_cell.length_c   1.000
_cell.angle_alpha   90.00
_cell.angle_beta   90.00
_cell.angle_gamma   90.00
#
_symmetry.space_group_name_H-M   'P 1'
#
loop_
_entity.id
_entity.type
_entity.pdbx_description
1 polymer ?
#
loop_
_entity_poly.entity_id
_entity_poly.type
_entity_poly.pdbx_seq_one_letter_code
_entity_poly.pdbx_strand_id
1 'polypeptide(L)'
;MKKMVKQKKYEYKQKLYNCLSEYINQNPKEYWNILKSLKNKTEKDEIPEVLKDEEVLIKHFQDQGKPSSINNAFMIDIESQLKLLENNIEFKAETDAPISCSEVKKVISGLKLQKSAGPDRIINEIIKTSNQGSELCKFYVPRGQENITI
;
A
#
# COMPACT_ATOMS: atom_id res chain seq x y z
N MET A 1 -26.95 -37.82 0.24
CA MET A 1 -25.50 -37.51 0.14
C MET A 1 -25.16 -36.02 0.24
N LYS A 2 -25.65 -35.12 -0.64
CA LYS A 2 -25.27 -33.67 -0.62
C LYS A 2 -25.53 -32.94 0.72
N LYS A 3 -26.63 -33.26 1.42
CA LYS A 3 -26.95 -32.67 2.74
C LYS A 3 -25.96 -33.06 3.85
N MET A 4 -25.56 -34.34 3.92
CA MET A 4 -24.55 -34.81 4.88
C MET A 4 -23.18 -34.17 4.63
N VAL A 5 -22.77 -34.03 3.37
CA VAL A 5 -21.51 -33.35 3.03
C VAL A 5 -21.53 -31.89 3.48
N LYS A 6 -22.65 -31.18 3.26
CA LYS A 6 -22.82 -29.80 3.73
C LYS A 6 -22.73 -29.70 5.26
N GLN A 7 -23.40 -30.60 5.96
CA GLN A 7 -23.39 -30.66 7.42
C GLN A 7 -21.99 -30.95 7.98
N LYS A 8 -21.28 -31.94 7.43
CA LYS A 8 -19.91 -32.27 7.84
C LYS A 8 -18.93 -31.12 7.58
N LYS A 9 -19.09 -30.39 6.46
CA LYS A 9 -18.31 -29.17 6.20
C LYS A 9 -18.59 -28.07 7.21
N TYR A 10 -19.85 -27.89 7.60
CA TYR A 10 -20.24 -26.92 8.61
C TYR A 10 -19.65 -27.28 9.99
N GLU A 11 -19.79 -28.55 10.41
CA GLU A 11 -19.20 -29.06 11.66
C GLU A 11 -17.69 -28.88 11.69
N TYR A 12 -17.00 -29.16 10.58
CA TYR A 12 -15.56 -28.95 10.47
C TYR A 12 -15.17 -27.47 10.63
N LYS A 13 -15.89 -26.55 9.97
CA LYS A 13 -15.65 -25.11 10.11
C LYS A 13 -15.87 -24.62 11.54
N GLN A 14 -16.96 -25.07 12.18
CA GLN A 14 -17.26 -24.70 13.56
C GLN A 14 -16.17 -25.16 14.53
N LYS A 15 -15.69 -26.40 14.38
CA LYS A 15 -14.55 -26.89 15.18
C LYS A 15 -13.30 -26.04 14.99
N LEU A 16 -13.00 -25.65 13.76
CA LEU A 16 -11.85 -24.82 13.43
C LEU A 16 -11.94 -23.43 14.09
N TYR A 17 -13.11 -22.79 14.04
CA TYR A 17 -13.36 -21.51 14.70
C TYR A 17 -13.18 -21.60 16.21
N ASN A 18 -13.73 -22.65 16.83
CA ASN A 18 -13.61 -22.85 18.28
C ASN A 18 -12.14 -23.02 18.68
N CYS A 19 -11.37 -23.87 17.97
CA CYS A 19 -9.94 -24.02 18.24
C CYS A 19 -9.17 -22.70 18.07
N LEU A 20 -9.45 -21.92 17.03
CA LEU A 20 -8.80 -20.61 16.84
C LEU A 20 -9.15 -19.63 17.96
N SER A 21 -10.40 -19.62 18.42
CA SER A 21 -10.84 -18.76 19.52
C SER A 21 -10.23 -19.12 20.88
N GLU A 22 -9.92 -20.40 21.10
CA GLU A 22 -9.24 -20.86 22.32
C GLU A 22 -7.74 -20.50 22.29
N TYR A 23 -7.09 -20.70 21.14
CA TYR A 23 -5.65 -20.46 21.01
C TYR A 23 -5.25 -18.98 20.91
N ILE A 24 -6.17 -18.07 20.56
CA ILE A 24 -5.85 -16.64 20.39
C ILE A 24 -5.23 -16.01 21.64
N ASN A 25 -5.70 -16.41 22.83
CA ASN A 25 -5.25 -15.88 24.12
C ASN A 25 -4.37 -16.86 24.91
N GLN A 26 -4.54 -18.17 24.70
CA GLN A 26 -3.83 -19.19 25.49
C GLN A 26 -2.52 -19.67 24.86
N ASN A 27 -2.45 -19.73 23.52
CA ASN A 27 -1.25 -20.19 22.82
C ASN A 27 -1.15 -19.54 21.43
N PRO A 28 -0.70 -18.26 21.36
CA PRO A 28 -0.69 -17.49 20.12
C PRO A 28 0.20 -18.11 19.04
N LYS A 29 1.24 -18.88 19.42
CA LYS A 29 2.10 -19.57 18.47
C LYS A 29 1.32 -20.62 17.66
N GLU A 30 0.47 -21.38 18.35
CA GLU A 30 -0.33 -22.42 17.70
C GLU A 30 -1.49 -21.85 16.88
N TYR A 31 -2.07 -20.73 17.33
CA TYR A 31 -2.99 -19.93 16.52
C TYR A 31 -2.39 -19.57 15.15
N TRP A 32 -1.18 -19.02 15.13
CA TRP A 32 -0.50 -18.64 13.88
C TRP A 32 -0.11 -19.85 13.02
N ASN A 33 0.24 -20.99 13.64
CA ASN A 33 0.54 -22.23 12.91
C ASN A 33 -0.70 -22.75 12.16
N ILE A 34 -1.85 -22.79 12.84
CA ILE A 34 -3.12 -23.21 12.23
C ILE A 34 -3.48 -22.26 11.08
N LEU A 35 -3.35 -20.94 11.29
CA LEU A 35 -3.68 -19.93 10.29
C LEU A 35 -2.78 -20.04 9.03
N LYS A 36 -1.47 -20.28 9.21
CA LYS A 36 -0.54 -20.56 8.10
C LYS A 36 -0.91 -21.85 7.35
N SER A 37 -1.30 -22.90 8.06
CA SER A 37 -1.70 -24.18 7.44
C SER A 37 -2.97 -24.08 6.60
N LEU A 38 -3.85 -23.11 6.91
CA LEU A 38 -5.06 -22.83 6.15
C LEU A 38 -4.77 -22.00 4.90
N LYS A 39 -3.85 -21.04 4.98
CA LYS A 39 -3.44 -20.20 3.83
C LYS A 39 -2.75 -21.03 2.74
N ASN A 40 -1.89 -21.97 3.15
CA ASN A 40 -1.09 -22.80 2.22
C ASN A 40 -1.90 -23.87 1.47
N LYS A 41 -3.21 -24.02 1.71
CA LYS A 41 -4.05 -25.02 1.02
C LYS A 41 -4.78 -24.48 -0.21
N THR A 42 -4.78 -23.17 -0.45
CA THR A 42 -5.46 -22.53 -1.60
C THR A 42 -4.51 -21.88 -2.59
N GLU A 43 -3.26 -21.61 -2.20
CA GLU A 43 -2.25 -21.05 -3.09
C GLU A 43 -1.39 -22.20 -3.63
N LYS A 44 -1.89 -22.89 -4.66
CA LYS A 44 -0.96 -23.39 -5.68
C LYS A 44 -0.36 -22.15 -6.33
N ASP A 45 0.93 -22.18 -6.65
CA ASP A 45 1.71 -21.15 -7.34
C ASP A 45 1.21 -20.88 -8.78
N GLU A 46 -0.09 -20.67 -8.96
CA GLU A 46 -0.67 -20.28 -10.23
C GLU A 46 -0.72 -18.76 -10.27
N ILE A 47 -0.06 -18.21 -11.28
CA ILE A 47 -0.16 -16.79 -11.66
C ILE A 47 -1.66 -16.43 -11.67
N PRO A 48 -2.11 -15.41 -10.90
CA PRO A 48 -3.49 -14.96 -10.91
C PRO A 48 -4.02 -14.80 -12.33
N GLU A 49 -5.25 -15.25 -12.58
CA GLU A 49 -5.84 -15.28 -13.93
C GLU A 49 -5.86 -13.90 -14.61
N VAL A 50 -5.98 -12.84 -13.81
CA VAL A 50 -5.90 -11.43 -14.23
C VAL A 50 -4.52 -11.03 -14.78
N LEU A 51 -3.46 -11.73 -14.41
CA LEU A 51 -2.09 -11.50 -14.88
C LEU A 51 -1.70 -12.37 -16.09
N LYS A 52 -2.60 -13.26 -16.55
CA LYS A 52 -2.33 -14.16 -17.68
C LYS A 52 -2.62 -13.51 -19.03
N ASP A 53 -3.40 -12.42 -19.06
CA ASP A 53 -3.85 -11.76 -20.27
C ASP A 53 -3.89 -10.24 -20.05
N GLU A 54 -3.30 -9.49 -20.99
CA GLU A 54 -3.23 -8.03 -20.98
C GLU A 54 -4.62 -7.38 -21.08
N GLU A 55 -5.54 -7.93 -21.87
CA GLU A 55 -6.90 -7.39 -22.02
C GLU A 55 -7.72 -7.53 -20.74
N VAL A 56 -7.54 -8.65 -20.04
CA VAL A 56 -8.19 -8.91 -18.73
C VAL A 56 -7.65 -7.97 -17.66
N LEU A 57 -6.35 -7.68 -17.70
CA LEU A 57 -5.69 -6.73 -16.81
C LEU A 57 -6.19 -5.30 -17.02
N ILE A 58 -6.24 -4.84 -18.28
CA ILE A 58 -6.74 -3.50 -18.64
C ILE A 58 -8.20 -3.35 -18.19
N LYS A 59 -9.05 -4.34 -18.50
CA LYS A 59 -10.46 -4.32 -18.11
C LYS A 59 -10.65 -4.29 -16.59
N HIS A 60 -9.85 -5.05 -15.84
CA HIS A 60 -9.87 -5.04 -14.38
C HIS A 60 -9.62 -3.64 -13.82
N PHE A 61 -8.60 -2.94 -14.29
CA PHE A 61 -8.30 -1.58 -13.83
C PHE A 61 -9.33 -0.54 -14.28
N GLN A 62 -9.89 -0.68 -15.48
CA GLN A 62 -10.99 0.18 -15.94
C GLN A 62 -12.25 0.03 -15.07
N ASP A 63 -12.56 -1.18 -14.63
CA ASP A 63 -13.70 -1.44 -13.76
C ASP A 63 -13.48 -0.94 -12.32
N GLN A 64 -12.24 -0.93 -11.82
CA GLN A 64 -11.90 -0.31 -10.53
C GLN A 64 -11.86 1.22 -10.58
N GLY A 65 -11.59 1.80 -11.76
CA GLY A 65 -11.61 3.24 -11.99
C GLY A 65 -13.01 3.85 -12.08
N LYS A 66 -14.09 3.04 -12.00
CA LYS A 66 -15.45 3.56 -11.95
C LYS A 66 -15.78 3.92 -10.50
N PRO A 67 -15.85 5.22 -10.15
CA PRO A 67 -16.25 5.59 -8.81
C PRO A 67 -17.64 5.03 -8.55
N SER A 68 -17.75 4.17 -7.53
CA SER A 68 -19.05 3.87 -6.91
C SER A 68 -19.68 5.22 -6.58
N SER A 69 -20.94 5.43 -7.00
CA SER A 69 -21.67 6.70 -6.90
C SER A 69 -21.17 7.55 -5.72
N ILE A 70 -20.44 8.62 -6.04
CA ILE A 70 -19.81 9.45 -5.02
C ILE A 70 -20.93 9.98 -4.13
N ASN A 71 -20.83 9.71 -2.83
CA ASN A 71 -21.80 10.21 -1.88
C ASN A 71 -21.63 11.74 -1.79
N ASN A 72 -22.55 12.48 -2.40
CA ASN A 72 -22.49 13.94 -2.46
C ASN A 72 -22.41 14.58 -1.06
N ALA A 73 -22.98 13.95 -0.02
CA ALA A 73 -22.86 14.44 1.35
C ALA A 73 -21.41 14.37 1.87
N PHE A 74 -20.65 13.34 1.48
CA PHE A 74 -19.24 13.20 1.82
C PHE A 74 -18.37 14.22 1.09
N MET A 75 -18.69 14.54 -0.17
CA MET A 75 -17.97 15.59 -0.91
C MET A 75 -18.18 16.98 -0.31
N ILE A 76 -19.42 17.30 0.09
CA ILE A 76 -19.74 18.58 0.74
C ILE A 76 -19.01 18.71 2.08
N ASP A 77 -18.90 17.62 2.84
CA ASP A 77 -18.14 17.60 4.10
C ASP A 77 -16.64 17.82 3.87
N ILE A 78 -16.05 17.17 2.86
CA ILE A 78 -14.65 17.40 2.45
C ILE A 78 -14.42 18.87 2.06
N GLU A 79 -15.28 19.45 1.22
CA GLU A 79 -15.15 20.84 0.79
C GLU A 79 -15.26 21.82 1.96
N SER A 80 -16.14 21.54 2.92
CA SER A 80 -16.28 22.33 4.15
C SER A 80 -15.00 22.28 5.00
N GLN A 81 -14.44 21.08 5.19
CA GLN A 81 -13.20 20.89 5.94
C GLN A 81 -12.00 21.55 5.26
N LEU A 82 -11.90 21.49 3.93
CA LEU A 82 -10.85 22.17 3.17
C LEU A 82 -10.92 23.69 3.36
N LYS A 83 -12.12 24.30 3.28
CA LYS A 83 -12.30 25.74 3.56
C LYS A 83 -11.92 26.12 4.98
N LEU A 84 -12.23 25.28 5.96
CA LEU A 84 -11.81 25.52 7.34
C LEU A 84 -10.29 25.45 7.50
N LEU A 85 -9.63 24.54 6.80
CA LEU A 85 -8.18 24.43 6.81
C LEU A 85 -7.53 25.64 6.12
N GLU A 86 -8.02 26.05 4.94
CA GLU A 86 -7.55 27.24 4.21
C GLU A 86 -7.61 28.52 5.05
N ASN A 87 -8.66 28.69 5.85
CA ASN A 87 -8.83 29.86 6.71
C ASN A 87 -7.96 29.82 7.98
N ASN A 88 -7.43 28.65 8.35
CA ASN A 88 -6.63 28.44 9.56
C ASN A 88 -5.17 28.07 9.25
N ILE A 89 -4.68 28.30 8.02
CA ILE A 89 -3.28 28.02 7.68
C ILE A 89 -2.39 29.09 8.31
N GLU A 90 -1.94 28.84 9.54
CA GLU A 90 -0.63 29.32 9.96
C GLU A 90 0.42 28.52 9.18
N PHE A 91 0.95 29.10 8.11
CA PHE A 91 2.07 28.52 7.37
C PHE A 91 3.28 28.46 8.30
N LYS A 92 3.46 27.34 8.99
CA LYS A 92 4.73 27.03 9.63
C LYS A 92 5.72 26.75 8.51
N ALA A 93 6.63 27.70 8.29
CA ALA A 93 7.69 27.64 7.27
C ALA A 93 8.54 26.34 7.31
N GLU A 94 8.41 25.54 8.36
CA GLU A 94 9.08 24.24 8.52
C GLU A 94 8.60 23.18 7.52
N THR A 95 7.32 23.16 7.11
CA THR A 95 6.81 22.15 6.15
C THR A 95 7.08 22.50 4.69
N ASP A 96 7.27 23.79 4.40
CA ASP A 96 7.61 24.29 3.06
C ASP A 96 9.13 24.42 2.85
N ALA A 97 9.94 23.98 3.82
CA ALA A 97 11.38 23.98 3.69
C ALA A 97 11.80 23.10 2.50
N PRO A 98 12.65 23.60 1.59
CA PRO A 98 13.08 22.83 0.44
C PRO A 98 13.91 21.61 0.89
N ILE A 99 13.58 20.43 0.37
CA ILE A 99 14.35 19.20 0.64
C ILE A 99 15.71 19.33 -0.02
N SER A 100 16.77 19.31 0.78
CA SER A 100 18.14 19.45 0.28
C SER A 100 18.67 18.14 -0.32
N CYS A 101 19.59 18.25 -1.28
CA CYS A 101 20.26 17.07 -1.84
C CYS A 101 21.04 16.28 -0.78
N SER A 102 21.54 16.94 0.27
CA SER A 102 22.22 16.27 1.39
C SER A 102 21.28 15.39 2.19
N GLU A 103 20.03 15.81 2.41
CA GLU A 103 19.02 15.00 3.08
C GLU A 103 18.67 13.75 2.26
N VAL A 104 18.43 13.92 0.95
CA VAL A 104 18.15 12.79 0.04
C VAL A 104 19.31 11.80 0.04
N LYS A 105 20.55 12.29 -0.10
CA LYS A 105 21.76 11.44 -0.07
C LYS A 105 21.89 10.69 1.27
N LYS A 106 21.64 11.37 2.40
CA LYS A 106 21.69 10.77 3.73
C LYS A 106 20.69 9.62 3.85
N VAL A 107 19.46 9.81 3.40
CA VAL A 107 18.42 8.77 3.44
C VAL A 107 18.78 7.59 2.54
N ILE A 108 19.18 7.83 1.29
CA ILE A 108 19.59 6.78 0.35
C ILE A 108 20.76 5.96 0.93
N SER A 109 21.76 6.61 1.53
CA SER A 109 22.90 5.92 2.15
C SER A 109 22.48 4.96 3.27
N GLY A 110 21.43 5.33 4.03
CA GLY A 110 20.89 4.56 5.14
C GLY A 110 20.02 3.36 4.76
N LEU A 111 19.65 3.19 3.49
CA LEU A 111 18.83 2.06 3.06
C LEU A 111 19.57 0.73 3.26
N LYS A 112 18.93 -0.24 3.94
CA LYS A 112 19.52 -1.56 4.16
C LYS A 112 19.39 -2.41 2.89
N LEU A 113 20.48 -3.05 2.48
CA LEU A 113 20.47 -4.00 1.37
C LEU A 113 19.72 -5.29 1.77
N GLN A 114 19.28 -6.06 0.78
CA GLN A 114 18.59 -7.34 0.88
C GLN A 114 17.30 -7.27 1.68
N LYS A 115 16.61 -6.13 1.61
CA LYS A 115 15.25 -5.98 2.13
C LYS A 115 14.25 -6.31 1.03
N SER A 116 13.17 -6.97 1.44
CA SER A 116 12.03 -7.20 0.56
C SER A 116 11.49 -5.88 0.06
N ALA A 117 11.15 -5.83 -1.22
CA ALA A 117 10.51 -4.66 -1.80
C ALA A 117 9.16 -4.37 -1.12
N GLY A 118 8.76 -3.10 -1.16
CA GLY A 118 7.43 -2.68 -0.75
C GLY A 118 6.34 -3.12 -1.75
N PRO A 119 5.11 -2.65 -1.55
CA PRO A 119 4.00 -2.88 -2.49
C PRO A 119 4.28 -2.37 -3.91
N ASP A 120 5.20 -1.40 -4.04
CA ASP A 120 5.72 -0.85 -5.30
C ASP A 120 6.71 -1.76 -6.02
N ARG A 121 7.18 -2.84 -5.36
CA ARG A 121 8.17 -3.81 -5.86
C ARG A 121 9.55 -3.23 -6.18
N ILE A 122 9.88 -2.03 -5.69
CA ILE A 122 11.19 -1.42 -5.87
C ILE A 122 12.12 -1.85 -4.72
N ILE A 123 13.27 -2.45 -5.05
CA ILE A 123 14.28 -2.87 -4.06
C ILE A 123 15.32 -1.76 -3.81
N ASN A 124 15.88 -1.74 -2.60
CA ASN A 124 16.82 -0.71 -2.16
C ASN A 124 18.12 -0.66 -2.98
N GLU A 125 18.54 -1.79 -3.53
CA GLU A 125 19.69 -1.91 -4.43
C GLU A 125 19.52 -0.99 -5.64
N ILE A 126 18.34 -1.02 -6.28
CA ILE A 126 18.02 -0.20 -7.45
C ILE A 126 18.16 1.29 -7.10
N ILE A 127 17.64 1.70 -5.93
CA ILE A 127 17.70 3.08 -5.44
C ILE A 127 19.14 3.51 -5.13
N LYS A 128 19.97 2.61 -4.57
CA LYS A 128 21.37 2.91 -4.24
C LYS A 128 22.29 2.95 -5.46
N THR A 129 21.99 2.16 -6.49
CA THR A 129 22.81 2.10 -7.72
C THR A 129 22.41 3.15 -8.76
N SER A 130 21.26 3.79 -8.62
CA SER A 130 20.87 4.86 -9.53
C SER A 130 21.76 6.09 -9.29
N ASN A 131 22.66 6.37 -10.23
CA ASN A 131 23.60 7.50 -10.21
C ASN A 131 22.92 8.90 -10.25
N GLN A 132 21.60 8.98 -10.08
CA GLN A 132 20.80 10.17 -10.37
C GLN A 132 20.40 11.01 -9.15
N GLY A 133 20.83 10.62 -7.94
CA GLY A 133 20.59 11.45 -6.75
C GLY A 133 21.17 12.87 -6.85
N SER A 134 22.10 13.13 -7.78
CA SER A 134 22.63 14.46 -8.10
C SER A 134 21.92 15.20 -9.23
N GLU A 135 21.21 14.52 -10.13
CA GLU A 135 20.53 15.17 -11.27
C GLU A 135 19.09 15.54 -10.97
N LEU A 136 18.42 14.83 -10.05
CA LEU A 136 17.07 15.17 -9.59
C LEU A 136 16.98 16.56 -8.92
N CYS A 137 18.09 17.04 -8.35
CA CYS A 137 18.17 18.38 -7.76
C CYS A 137 18.18 19.53 -8.78
N LYS A 138 18.33 19.25 -10.09
CA LYS A 138 18.31 20.29 -11.14
C LYS A 138 16.89 20.77 -11.48
N PHE A 139 15.86 20.08 -11.00
CA PHE A 139 14.46 20.37 -11.37
C PHE A 139 13.68 21.16 -10.32
N TYR A 140 14.30 21.51 -9.18
CA TYR A 140 13.66 22.38 -8.21
C TYR A 140 13.97 23.84 -8.52
N VAL A 141 13.11 24.48 -9.30
CA VAL A 141 13.01 25.94 -9.35
C VAL A 141 11.97 26.34 -8.29
N PRO A 142 12.35 27.05 -7.23
CA PRO A 142 11.38 27.59 -6.29
C PRO A 142 10.35 28.44 -7.05
N ARG A 143 9.06 28.27 -6.76
CA ARG A 143 8.03 29.18 -7.30
C ARG A 143 8.41 30.61 -6.86
N GLY A 144 8.76 31.47 -7.82
CA GLY A 144 9.10 32.87 -7.59
C GLY A 144 10.51 33.31 -8.01
N GLN A 145 11.37 32.41 -8.53
CA GLN A 145 12.62 32.81 -9.17
C GLN A 145 12.55 32.53 -10.67
N GLU A 146 12.01 33.49 -11.41
CA GLU A 146 12.20 33.57 -12.86
C GLU A 146 13.66 33.91 -13.15
N ASN A 147 14.25 33.14 -14.06
CA ASN A 147 15.56 33.28 -14.71
C ASN A 147 16.24 34.66 -14.55
N ILE A 148 17.34 34.72 -13.79
CA ILE A 148 18.35 35.75 -14.00
C ILE A 148 19.39 35.16 -14.95
N THR A 149 19.26 35.55 -16.22
CA THR A 149 20.26 35.41 -17.27
C THR A 149 21.51 36.20 -16.89
N ILE A 150 22.69 35.56 -16.96
CA ILE A 150 23.91 36.16 -17.53
C ILE A 150 24.61 35.07 -18.34
#